data_AF-A0A3N0GGZ7-F1
#
_entry.id   AF-A0A3N0GGZ7-F1
#
_cell.length_a   1.000
_cell.length_b   1.000
_cell.length_c   1.000
_cell.angle_alpha   90.00
_cell.angle_beta   90.00
_cell.angle_gamma   90.00
#
_symmetry.space_group_name_H-M   'P 1'
#
loop_
_entity.id
_entity.type
_entity.pdbx_description
1 polymer ?
#
loop_
_entity_poly.entity_id
_entity_poly.type
_entity_poly.pdbx_seq_one_letter_code
_entity_poly.pdbx_strand_id
1 'polypeptide(L)'
;MAEALNSLFKAECIRNPAMRPRGGWKSVTDVEIAVAEYVDWFNHRRLHGEIGLIPPAEFEANHWASIRPEHYPQTPVPTGAGSK
;
A
#
# COMPACT_ATOMS: atom_id res chain seq x y z
N MET A 1 3.96 3.02 13.50
CA MET A 1 3.69 3.32 12.08
C MET A 1 2.47 2.58 11.53
N ALA A 2 2.36 1.25 11.68
CA ALA A 2 1.21 0.50 11.19
C ALA A 2 -0.15 0.94 11.80
N GLU A 3 -0.16 1.37 13.07
CA GLU A 3 -1.38 1.75 13.78
C GLU A 3 -2.07 3.00 13.20
N ALA A 4 -1.27 4.00 12.79
CA ALA A 4 -1.79 5.24 12.19
C ALA A 4 -2.44 4.95 10.82
N LEU A 5 -1.75 4.18 9.98
CA LEU A 5 -2.28 3.72 8.69
C LEU A 5 -3.55 2.89 8.86
N ASN A 6 -3.57 1.97 9.83
CA ASN A 6 -4.74 1.14 10.10
C ASN A 6 -5.95 1.96 10.57
N SER A 7 -5.71 2.97 11.41
CA SER A 7 -6.75 3.89 11.89
C SER A 7 -7.35 4.70 10.74
N LEU A 8 -6.49 5.22 9.86
CA LEU A 8 -6.87 5.96 8.67
C LEU A 8 -7.66 5.10 7.68
N PHE A 9 -7.16 3.89 7.39
CA PHE A 9 -7.85 2.89 6.56
C PHE A 9 -9.26 2.59 7.09
N LYS A 10 -9.40 2.32 8.39
CA LYS A 10 -10.72 2.06 9.00
C LYS A 10 -11.66 3.26 8.87
N ALA A 11 -11.15 4.49 8.98
CA ALA A 11 -11.94 5.69 8.85
C ALA A 11 -12.39 5.94 7.40
N GLU A 12 -11.47 5.86 6.44
CA GLU A 12 -11.68 6.27 5.05
C GLU A 12 -12.26 5.18 4.15
N CYS A 13 -11.97 3.90 4.42
CA CYS A 13 -12.45 2.77 3.64
C CYS A 13 -13.65 2.08 4.32
N ILE A 14 -13.50 1.64 5.57
CA ILE A 14 -14.49 0.79 6.23
C ILE A 14 -15.72 1.56 6.73
N ARG A 15 -15.51 2.77 7.27
CA ARG A 15 -16.56 3.57 7.92
C ARG A 15 -17.12 4.68 7.04
N ASN A 16 -16.37 5.10 6.01
CA ASN A 16 -16.76 6.18 5.12
C ASN A 16 -17.99 5.81 4.29
N PRO A 17 -19.09 6.57 4.36
CA PRO A 17 -20.29 6.32 3.55
C PRO A 17 -20.08 6.42 2.04
N ALA A 18 -19.00 7.09 1.58
CA ALA A 18 -18.67 7.19 0.16
C ALA A 18 -18.07 5.89 -0.40
N MET A 19 -17.31 5.13 0.41
CA MET A 19 -16.78 3.81 0.04
C MET A 19 -17.67 2.66 0.50
N ARG A 20 -18.38 2.82 1.61
CA ARG A 20 -19.23 1.77 2.19
C ARG A 20 -20.55 1.66 1.42
N PRO A 21 -20.92 0.46 0.91
CA PRO A 21 -22.19 0.26 0.22
C PRO A 21 -23.41 0.60 1.08
N ARG A 22 -24.49 1.07 0.45
CA ARG A 22 -25.78 1.25 1.12
C ARG A 22 -26.28 -0.11 1.63
N GLY A 23 -26.44 -0.23 2.95
CA GLY A 23 -26.77 -1.49 3.62
C GLY A 23 -25.56 -2.24 4.21
N GLY A 24 -24.34 -1.73 4.05
CA GLY A 24 -23.11 -2.34 4.58
C GLY A 24 -22.51 -3.41 3.67
N TRP A 25 -21.46 -4.05 4.18
CA TRP A 25 -20.73 -5.11 3.49
C TRP A 25 -21.56 -6.40 3.47
N LYS A 26 -21.83 -6.96 2.28
CA LYS A 26 -22.68 -8.15 2.13
C LYS A 26 -21.85 -9.43 2.01
N SER A 27 -20.60 -9.30 1.60
CA SER A 27 -19.65 -10.40 1.43
C SER A 27 -18.21 -9.94 1.70
N VAL A 28 -17.31 -10.91 1.88
CA VAL A 28 -15.86 -10.64 1.96
C VAL A 28 -15.35 -10.06 0.64
N THR A 29 -15.86 -10.53 -0.50
CA THR A 29 -15.49 -10.04 -1.83
C THR A 29 -15.78 -8.55 -2.00
N ASP A 30 -16.90 -8.03 -1.46
CA ASP A 30 -17.18 -6.60 -1.49
C ASP A 30 -16.11 -5.78 -0.74
N VAL A 31 -15.61 -6.34 0.37
CA VAL A 31 -14.54 -5.71 1.15
C VAL A 31 -13.21 -5.78 0.40
N GLU A 32 -12.88 -6.90 -0.23
CA GLU A 32 -11.66 -7.07 -1.02
C GLU A 32 -11.60 -6.06 -2.18
N ILE A 33 -12.72 -5.88 -2.89
CA ILE A 33 -12.83 -4.88 -3.96
C ILE A 33 -12.62 -3.47 -3.40
N ALA A 34 -13.33 -3.11 -2.32
CA ALA A 34 -13.19 -1.78 -1.72
C ALA A 34 -11.77 -1.51 -1.19
N VAL A 35 -11.09 -2.54 -0.68
CA VAL A 35 -9.68 -2.45 -0.26
C VAL A 35 -8.78 -2.22 -1.46
N ALA A 36 -8.98 -2.94 -2.57
CA ALA A 36 -8.20 -2.74 -3.78
C ALA A 36 -8.37 -1.32 -4.33
N GLU A 37 -9.60 -0.81 -4.37
CA GLU A 37 -9.89 0.57 -4.78
C GLU A 37 -9.27 1.60 -3.82
N TYR A 38 -9.33 1.35 -2.50
CA TYR A 38 -8.67 2.22 -1.53
C TYR A 38 -7.16 2.27 -1.73
N VAL A 39 -6.52 1.12 -1.96
CA VAL A 39 -5.07 1.02 -2.18
C VAL A 39 -4.66 1.72 -3.48
N ASP A 40 -5.42 1.56 -4.57
CA ASP A 40 -5.18 2.30 -5.82
C ASP A 40 -5.24 3.81 -5.58
N TRP A 41 -6.33 4.28 -4.97
CA TRP A 41 -6.52 5.70 -4.68
C TRP A 41 -5.42 6.24 -3.77
N PHE A 42 -5.09 5.53 -2.69
CA PHE A 42 -4.08 5.95 -1.73
C PHE A 42 -2.70 6.07 -2.38
N ASN A 43 -2.28 5.09 -3.18
CA ASN A 43 -0.93 5.06 -3.74
C ASN A 43 -0.77 5.94 -4.99
N HIS A 44 -1.81 6.05 -5.81
CA HIS A 44 -1.68 6.66 -7.14
C HIS A 44 -2.41 7.99 -7.30
N ARG A 45 -3.30 8.37 -6.38
CA ARG A 45 -4.16 9.56 -6.54
C ARG A 45 -4.18 10.49 -5.33
N ARG A 46 -3.97 9.97 -4.12
CA ARG A 46 -3.96 10.76 -2.89
C ARG A 46 -2.71 11.61 -2.84
N LEU A 47 -2.88 12.92 -2.69
CA LEU A 47 -1.76 13.84 -2.48
C LEU A 47 -1.43 13.93 -0.99
N HIS A 48 -0.15 13.86 -0.67
CA HIS A 48 0.34 13.88 0.71
C HIS A 48 1.26 15.08 0.94
N GLY A 49 0.85 15.98 1.85
CA GLY A 49 1.60 17.19 2.18
C GLY A 49 3.01 16.91 2.69
N GLU A 50 3.17 15.89 3.53
CA GLU A 50 4.46 15.52 4.14
C GLU A 50 5.52 15.05 3.14
N ILE A 51 5.10 14.60 1.94
CA ILE A 51 6.00 14.12 0.88
C ILE A 51 6.00 15.05 -0.35
N GLY A 52 5.55 16.30 -0.19
CA GLY A 52 5.63 17.31 -1.25
C GLY A 52 4.42 17.38 -2.18
N LEU A 53 3.22 16.98 -1.71
CA LEU A 53 1.96 17.01 -2.46
C LEU A 53 1.96 16.15 -3.73
N ILE A 54 2.65 15.02 -3.68
CA ILE A 54 2.61 13.99 -4.73
C ILE A 54 2.03 12.68 -4.18
N PRO A 55 1.59 11.75 -5.06
CA PRO A 55 1.20 10.41 -4.64
C PRO A 55 2.35 9.60 -4.06
N PRO A 56 2.10 8.68 -3.11
CA PRO A 56 3.15 7.83 -2.54
C PRO A 56 3.91 7.02 -3.58
N ALA A 57 3.25 6.50 -4.61
CA ALA A 57 3.90 5.74 -5.66
C ALA A 57 4.89 6.60 -6.47
N GLU A 58 4.56 7.88 -6.71
CA GLU A 58 5.46 8.81 -7.40
C GLU A 58 6.66 9.17 -6.51
N PHE A 59 6.42 9.42 -5.22
CA PHE A 59 7.49 9.65 -4.25
C PHE A 59 8.46 8.47 -4.19
N GLU A 60 7.94 7.25 -4.12
CA GLU A 60 8.75 6.04 -4.12
C GLU A 60 9.55 5.87 -5.42
N ALA A 61 8.91 6.09 -6.58
CA ALA A 61 9.59 6.03 -7.87
C ALA A 61 10.73 7.05 -7.98
N ASN A 62 10.51 8.29 -7.53
CA ASN A 62 11.54 9.34 -7.49
C ASN A 62 12.69 8.97 -6.56
N HIS A 63 12.39 8.42 -5.38
CA HIS A 63 13.39 7.92 -4.45
C HIS A 63 14.28 6.84 -5.10
N TRP A 64 13.68 5.81 -5.71
CA TRP A 64 14.44 4.75 -6.37
C TRP A 64 15.22 5.22 -7.60
N ALA A 65 14.69 6.18 -8.37
CA ALA A 65 15.43 6.79 -9.47
C ALA A 65 16.67 7.58 -8.99
N SER A 66 16.62 8.12 -7.77
CA SER A 66 17.75 8.86 -7.16
C SER A 66 18.79 7.96 -6.49
N ILE A 67 18.42 6.72 -6.13
CA ILE A 67 19.35 5.75 -5.55
C ILE A 67 20.25 5.19 -6.65
N ARG A 68 21.56 5.51 -6.57
CA ARG A 68 22.59 4.78 -7.31
C ARG A 68 22.64 3.35 -6.77
N PRO A 69 22.72 2.30 -7.60
CA PRO A 69 22.81 0.92 -7.14
C PRO A 69 24.18 0.65 -6.52
N GLU A 70 24.39 1.10 -5.29
CA GLU A 70 25.46 0.64 -4.42
C GLU A 70 24.83 -0.22 -3.33
N HIS A 71 25.06 -1.53 -3.46
CA HIS A 71 24.76 -2.59 -2.49
C HIS A 71 23.29 -2.78 -2.10
N TYR A 72 22.57 -3.54 -2.93
CA TYR A 72 21.86 -4.67 -2.32
C TYR A 72 22.94 -5.69 -1.97
N PRO A 73 23.18 -6.06 -0.70
CA PRO A 73 23.95 -7.26 -0.42
C PRO A 73 23.17 -8.41 -1.06
N GLN A 74 23.66 -8.90 -2.19
CA GLN A 74 23.25 -10.20 -2.67
C GLN A 74 23.77 -11.18 -1.63
N THR A 75 22.94 -11.51 -0.64
CA THR A 75 23.16 -12.74 0.11
C THR A 75 22.75 -13.84 -0.86
N PRO A 76 23.68 -14.57 -1.50
CA PRO A 76 23.28 -15.73 -2.27
C PRO A 76 22.57 -16.67 -1.31
N VAL A 77 21.27 -16.90 -1.53
CA VAL A 77 20.55 -17.99 -0.89
C VAL A 77 21.32 -19.28 -1.20
N PRO A 78 21.87 -19.99 -0.21
CA PRO A 78 22.54 -21.25 -0.47
C PRO A 78 21.49 -22.23 -0.99
N THR A 79 21.46 -22.44 -2.30
CA THR A 79 20.70 -23.53 -2.90
C THR A 79 21.49 -24.80 -2.60
N GLY A 80 21.20 -25.38 -1.43
CA GLY A 80 21.96 -26.50 -0.91
C GLY A 80 21.38 -27.07 0.37
N ALA A 81 20.06 -27.35 0.39
CA ALA A 81 19.45 -28.16 1.43
C ALA A 81 18.39 -29.08 0.80
N GLY A 82 18.87 -30.06 0.04
CA GLY A 82 18.08 -31.16 -0.49
C GLY A 82 18.98 -32.36 -0.78
N SER A 83 18.59 -33.52 -0.27
CA SER A 83 19.24 -34.84 -0.33
C SER A 83 20.35 -35.13 0.70
N LYS A 84 19.97 -35.78 1.80
CA LYS A 84 20.12 -37.24 1.95
C LYS A 84 18.92 -37.82 2.67
#